data_AF-A0A953MTY5-F1
#
_entry.id   AF-A0A953MTY5-F1
#
_cell.length_a   1.000
_cell.length_b   1.000
_cell.length_c   1.000
_cell.angle_alpha   90.00
_cell.angle_beta   90.00
_cell.angle_gamma   90.00
#
_symmetry.space_group_name_H-M   'P 1'
#
loop_
_entity.id
_entity.type
_entity.pdbx_description
1 polymer ?
#
loop_
_entity_poly.entity_id
_entity_poly.type
_entity_poly.pdbx_seq_one_letter_code
_entity_poly.pdbx_strand_id
1 'polypeptide(L)'
;MKIRYTLAVITFFINSVFGQYQNVRVSNPGSTSPEEVTIAINPSNPEQLAAGANIKFFYYSNTGGLTWTEKTLSSSLGVWGDPCVIYDGLNNLYFAHLSNPIAGYWIDRIVVQRSTDNGVTWNDGAGIGYQYPKNQDKEWMAVDLSDTPYKNNLY
;
A
#
# COMPACT_ATOMS: atom_id res chain seq x y z
N MET A 1 -50.86 55.10 17.51
CA MET A 1 -49.80 54.62 16.61
C MET A 1 -48.88 53.72 17.44
N LYS A 2 -48.95 52.39 17.27
CA LYS A 2 -48.16 51.41 18.06
C LYS A 2 -47.13 50.76 17.14
N ILE A 3 -45.86 51.09 17.32
CA ILE A 3 -44.74 50.47 16.60
C ILE A 3 -44.44 49.13 17.27
N ARG A 4 -44.55 48.03 16.51
CA ARG A 4 -44.16 46.69 16.96
C ARG A 4 -42.73 46.45 16.46
N TYR A 5 -41.78 46.30 17.38
CA TYR A 5 -40.43 45.87 17.05
C TYR A 5 -40.41 44.35 16.94
N THR A 6 -40.26 43.82 15.73
CA THR A 6 -39.99 42.41 15.52
C THR A 6 -38.50 42.18 15.72
N LEU A 7 -38.14 41.47 16.80
CA LEU A 7 -36.76 41.07 17.06
C LEU A 7 -36.42 39.89 16.15
N ALA A 8 -35.58 40.11 15.14
CA ALA A 8 -35.01 39.04 14.33
C ALA A 8 -33.80 38.43 15.06
N VAL A 9 -33.94 37.21 15.57
CA VAL A 9 -32.82 36.46 16.15
C VAL A 9 -32.06 35.81 14.99
N ILE A 10 -30.88 36.32 14.68
CA ILE A 10 -29.96 35.71 13.71
C ILE A 10 -29.13 34.67 14.46
N THR A 11 -29.45 33.39 14.25
CA THR A 11 -28.66 32.27 14.78
C THR A 11 -27.43 32.07 13.89
N PHE A 12 -26.25 32.41 14.38
CA PHE A 12 -24.99 32.15 13.70
C PHE A 12 -24.65 30.65 13.87
N PHE A 13 -24.88 29.84 12.84
CA PHE A 13 -24.33 28.48 12.81
C PHE A 13 -22.82 28.58 12.57
N ILE A 14 -22.05 28.31 13.62
CA ILE A 14 -20.60 28.13 13.53
C ILE A 14 -20.38 26.79 12.81
N ASN A 15 -20.32 26.83 11.48
CA ASN A 15 -19.79 25.69 10.73
C ASN A 15 -18.29 25.65 11.02
N SER A 16 -17.87 24.70 11.84
CA SER A 16 -16.46 24.37 12.01
C SER A 16 -15.91 24.00 10.64
N VAL A 17 -15.22 24.93 9.99
CA VAL A 17 -14.57 24.69 8.71
C VAL A 17 -13.36 23.80 8.99
N PHE A 18 -13.54 22.49 8.95
CA PHE A 18 -12.45 21.53 9.02
C PHE A 18 -11.74 21.51 7.65
N GLY A 19 -10.93 22.54 7.39
CA GLY A 19 -10.07 22.61 6.22
C GLY A 19 -8.82 21.72 6.31
N GLN A 20 -8.60 21.04 7.45
CA GLN A 20 -7.47 20.15 7.64
C GLN A 20 -7.86 18.72 7.27
N TYR A 21 -7.11 18.11 6.36
CA TYR A 21 -7.24 16.68 6.06
C TYR A 21 -7.04 15.85 7.32
N GLN A 22 -7.90 14.84 7.52
CA GLN A 22 -7.77 13.93 8.64
C GLN A 22 -6.49 13.10 8.48
N ASN A 23 -5.58 13.19 9.46
CA ASN A 23 -4.46 12.26 9.54
C ASN A 23 -4.99 10.88 9.92
N VAL A 24 -4.79 9.90 9.02
CA VAL A 24 -5.13 8.50 9.27
C VAL A 24 -3.85 7.75 9.57
N ARG A 25 -3.81 7.06 10.73
CA ARG A 25 -2.71 6.16 11.05
C ARG A 25 -2.91 4.86 10.25
N VAL A 26 -1.89 4.48 9.48
CA VAL A 26 -1.87 3.24 8.69
C VAL A 26 -1.46 2.04 9.54
N SER A 27 -0.44 2.19 10.38
CA SER A 27 0.09 1.11 11.22
C SER A 27 -0.66 0.92 12.53
N ASN A 28 -0.57 -0.28 13.10
CA ASN A 28 -1.03 -0.54 14.45
C ASN A 28 -0.26 0.35 15.45
N PRO A 29 -0.89 0.84 16.52
CA PRO A 29 -0.22 1.72 17.49
C PRO A 29 0.98 1.12 18.21
N GLY A 30 1.03 -0.21 18.31
CA GLY A 30 2.15 -0.95 18.91
C GLY A 30 3.27 -1.32 17.92
N SER A 31 3.11 -1.04 16.63
CA SER A 31 4.14 -1.37 15.63
C SER A 31 5.32 -0.43 15.78
N THR A 32 6.52 -1.00 15.87
CA THR A 32 7.77 -0.26 16.01
C THR A 32 8.58 -0.39 14.74
N SER A 33 9.16 0.74 14.28
CA SER A 33 10.06 0.80 13.13
C SER A 33 9.44 0.39 11.77
N PRO A 34 8.29 0.96 11.34
CA PRO A 34 7.94 0.95 9.93
C PRO A 34 8.75 2.03 9.21
N GLU A 35 9.75 1.62 8.43
CA GLU A 35 10.53 2.48 7.54
C GLU A 35 10.50 1.97 6.09
N GLU A 36 11.09 2.74 5.17
CA GLU A 36 11.20 2.39 3.75
C GLU A 36 9.85 2.00 3.13
N VAL A 37 8.94 2.99 3.16
CA VAL A 37 7.53 2.78 2.86
C VAL A 37 7.19 2.90 1.39
N THR A 38 6.15 2.18 0.96
CA THR A 38 5.49 2.35 -0.34
C THR A 38 3.99 2.32 -0.20
N ILE A 39 3.28 2.93 -1.16
CA ILE A 39 1.82 2.95 -1.21
C ILE A 39 1.35 2.90 -2.66
N ALA A 40 0.28 2.16 -2.91
CA ALA A 40 -0.39 2.06 -4.21
C ALA A 40 -1.90 2.23 -4.06
N ILE A 41 -2.50 2.89 -5.04
CA ILE A 41 -3.95 3.01 -5.21
C ILE A 41 -4.32 2.12 -6.39
N ASN A 42 -5.34 1.28 -6.21
CA ASN A 42 -5.79 0.41 -7.28
C ASN A 42 -6.49 1.23 -8.39
N PRO A 43 -5.99 1.21 -9.65
CA PRO A 43 -6.56 1.99 -10.74
C PRO A 43 -7.96 1.51 -11.15
N SER A 44 -8.32 0.27 -10.83
CA SER A 44 -9.64 -0.32 -11.13
C SER A 44 -10.66 -0.10 -10.01
N ASN A 45 -10.20 0.17 -8.78
CA ASN A 45 -11.05 0.43 -7.63
C ASN A 45 -10.32 1.33 -6.60
N PRO A 46 -10.50 2.66 -6.65
CA PRO A 46 -9.81 3.58 -5.75
C PRO A 46 -10.14 3.44 -4.26
N GLU A 47 -11.14 2.64 -3.87
CA GLU A 47 -11.36 2.28 -2.46
C GLU A 47 -10.30 1.29 -1.95
N GLN A 48 -9.62 0.58 -2.86
CA GLN A 48 -8.56 -0.38 -2.55
C GLN A 48 -7.20 0.29 -2.61
N LEU A 49 -6.55 0.39 -1.45
CA LEU A 49 -5.18 0.86 -1.32
C LEU A 49 -4.34 -0.21 -0.63
N ALA A 50 -3.06 -0.22 -0.96
CA ALA A 50 -2.05 -1.08 -0.36
C ALA A 50 -0.83 -0.25 0.03
N ALA A 51 -0.16 -0.62 1.12
CA ALA A 51 1.12 -0.06 1.50
C ALA A 51 2.04 -1.14 2.06
N GLY A 52 3.34 -0.93 1.96
CA GLY A 52 4.38 -1.78 2.56
C GLY A 52 5.31 -0.96 3.44
N ALA A 53 5.89 -1.60 4.45
CA ALA A 53 7.02 -1.05 5.21
C ALA A 53 7.95 -2.17 5.68
N ASN A 54 9.20 -1.82 5.98
CA ASN A 54 10.17 -2.73 6.53
C ASN A 54 9.76 -3.36 7.86
N ILE A 55 10.14 -4.60 8.15
CA ILE A 55 10.84 -5.55 7.25
C ILE A 55 9.85 -6.33 6.38
N LYS A 56 8.63 -6.51 6.87
CA LYS A 56 7.62 -7.37 6.24
C LYS A 56 6.21 -6.86 6.47
N PHE A 57 6.05 -5.61 6.90
CA PHE A 57 4.72 -5.07 7.14
C PHE A 57 4.01 -4.83 5.82
N PHE A 58 2.73 -5.17 5.83
CA PHE A 58 1.82 -4.88 4.75
C PHE A 58 0.53 -4.30 5.31
N TYR A 59 -0.02 -3.34 4.59
CA TYR A 59 -1.22 -2.64 4.97
C TYR A 59 -2.16 -2.61 3.77
N TYR A 60 -3.45 -2.79 4.01
CA TYR A 60 -4.45 -2.59 2.97
C TYR A 60 -5.68 -1.88 3.51
N SER A 61 -6.35 -1.16 2.60
CA SER A 61 -7.61 -0.47 2.83
C SER A 61 -8.63 -0.92 1.79
N ASN A 62 -9.91 -0.91 2.18
CA ASN A 62 -11.07 -1.03 1.29
C ASN A 62 -12.02 0.18 1.45
N THR A 63 -11.50 1.29 1.96
CA THR A 63 -12.26 2.50 2.33
C THR A 63 -11.55 3.77 1.84
N GLY A 64 -10.77 3.67 0.76
CA GLY A 64 -10.07 4.80 0.19
C GLY A 64 -8.97 5.36 1.11
N GLY A 65 -8.48 4.55 2.05
CA GLY A 65 -7.48 4.95 3.03
C GLY A 65 -8.04 5.54 4.34
N LEU A 66 -9.35 5.50 4.58
CA LEU A 66 -9.97 5.94 5.84
C LEU A 66 -9.70 4.96 7.01
N THR A 67 -9.64 3.67 6.70
CA THR A 67 -9.30 2.59 7.64
C THR A 67 -8.31 1.62 7.00
N TRP A 68 -7.42 1.06 7.83
CA TRP A 68 -6.34 0.18 7.38
C TRP A 68 -6.31 -1.11 8.20
N THR A 69 -5.95 -2.21 7.53
CA THR A 69 -5.62 -3.48 8.16
C THR A 69 -4.12 -3.74 7.99
N GLU A 70 -3.41 -3.96 9.10
CA GLU A 70 -2.00 -4.35 9.10
C GLU A 70 -1.85 -5.88 9.10
N LYS A 71 -0.86 -6.37 8.35
CA LYS A 71 -0.44 -7.77 8.22
C LYS A 71 1.07 -7.86 8.09
N THR A 72 1.58 -9.09 8.05
CA THR A 72 2.96 -9.37 7.66
C THR A 72 3.02 -10.32 6.48
N LEU A 73 4.02 -10.15 5.61
CA LEU A 73 4.31 -11.03 4.48
C LEU A 73 5.13 -12.24 4.90
N SER A 74 5.00 -13.30 4.11
CA SER A 74 5.80 -14.51 4.19
C SER A 74 6.03 -15.09 2.79
N SER A 75 7.22 -15.67 2.60
CA SER A 75 7.63 -16.40 1.40
C SER A 75 8.63 -17.48 1.81
N SER A 76 8.67 -18.60 1.08
CA SER A 76 9.72 -19.62 1.21
C SER A 76 11.12 -19.08 0.93
N LEU A 77 11.22 -17.95 0.22
CA LEU A 77 12.46 -17.22 -0.06
C LEU A 77 12.81 -16.18 1.03
N GLY A 78 12.03 -16.12 2.11
CA GLY A 78 12.18 -15.13 3.17
C GLY A 78 11.80 -13.71 2.73
N VAL A 79 11.65 -12.80 3.70
CA VAL A 79 11.29 -11.39 3.47
C VAL A 79 12.28 -10.52 4.23
N TRP A 80 12.89 -9.54 3.55
CA TRP A 80 13.92 -8.68 4.15
C TRP A 80 13.68 -7.16 4.01
N GLY A 81 12.61 -6.74 3.34
CA GLY A 81 12.22 -5.34 3.30
C GLY A 81 12.35 -4.72 1.92
N ASP A 82 12.54 -3.41 1.90
CA ASP A 82 12.46 -2.50 0.76
C ASP A 82 11.20 -2.67 -0.10
N PRO A 83 10.02 -2.75 0.53
CA PRO A 83 8.81 -3.17 -0.15
C PRO A 83 8.46 -2.23 -1.30
N CYS A 84 8.14 -2.77 -2.47
CA CYS A 84 7.48 -2.07 -3.56
C CYS A 84 6.08 -2.66 -3.78
N VAL A 85 5.03 -1.84 -3.71
CA VAL A 85 3.64 -2.28 -3.98
C VAL A 85 3.08 -1.60 -5.22
N ILE A 86 2.36 -2.35 -6.07
CA ILE A 86 1.67 -1.80 -7.25
C ILE A 86 0.47 -2.66 -7.63
N TYR A 87 -0.59 -2.03 -8.15
CA TYR A 87 -1.71 -2.75 -8.77
C TYR A 87 -1.59 -2.75 -10.29
N ASP A 88 -2.06 -3.83 -10.92
CA ASP A 88 -2.34 -3.82 -12.36
C ASP A 88 -3.76 -3.38 -12.68
N GLY A 89 -4.06 -3.25 -13.98
CA GLY A 89 -5.40 -2.92 -14.48
C GLY A 89 -6.40 -4.08 -14.43
N LEU A 90 -6.03 -5.23 -13.83
CA LEU A 90 -6.87 -6.41 -13.65
C LEU A 90 -7.17 -6.67 -12.16
N ASN A 91 -6.94 -5.68 -11.29
CA ASN A 91 -7.17 -5.77 -9.85
C ASN A 91 -6.24 -6.76 -9.13
N ASN A 92 -5.09 -7.13 -9.72
CA ASN A 92 -4.05 -7.84 -9.01
C ASN A 92 -3.15 -6.83 -8.30
N LEU A 93 -2.76 -7.18 -7.07
CA LEU A 93 -1.80 -6.43 -6.27
C LEU A 93 -0.49 -7.21 -6.25
N TYR A 94 0.62 -6.52 -6.49
CA TYR A 94 1.97 -7.07 -6.42
C TYR A 94 2.72 -6.43 -5.25
N PHE A 95 3.53 -7.25 -4.58
CA PHE A 95 4.43 -6.83 -3.52
C PHE A 95 5.81 -7.41 -3.83
N ALA A 96 6.75 -6.55 -4.17
CA ALA A 96 8.15 -6.93 -4.27
C ALA A 96 8.88 -6.63 -2.96
N HIS A 97 9.85 -7.47 -2.62
CA HIS A 97 10.73 -7.29 -1.48
C HIS A 97 12.07 -8.00 -1.70
N LEU A 98 13.07 -7.61 -0.90
CA LEU A 98 14.34 -8.32 -0.80
C LEU A 98 14.15 -9.71 -0.16
N SER A 99 14.92 -10.71 -0.60
CA SER A 99 14.92 -12.06 -0.04
C SER A 99 15.77 -12.20 1.23
N ASN A 100 15.45 -13.19 2.07
CA ASN A 100 16.39 -13.70 3.08
C ASN A 100 16.10 -15.18 3.34
N PRO A 101 16.41 -16.06 2.37
CA PRO A 101 16.02 -17.47 2.41
C PRO A 101 16.81 -18.23 3.48
N ILE A 102 16.19 -19.27 4.05
CA ILE A 102 16.88 -20.18 4.98
C ILE A 102 18.05 -20.89 4.29
N ALA A 103 17.86 -21.28 3.02
CA ALA A 103 18.87 -21.86 2.16
C ALA A 103 19.23 -20.86 1.04
N GLY A 104 20.31 -20.13 1.23
CA GLY A 104 20.79 -19.08 0.34
C GLY A 104 21.64 -18.09 1.13
N TYR A 105 21.70 -16.84 0.68
CA TYR A 105 22.38 -15.77 1.42
C TYR A 105 21.53 -14.51 1.46
N TRP A 106 21.96 -13.57 2.31
CA TRP A 106 21.29 -12.30 2.54
C TRP A 106 21.03 -11.57 1.21
N ILE A 107 19.76 -11.21 0.97
CA ILE A 107 19.28 -10.44 -0.19
C ILE A 107 19.80 -10.96 -1.53
N ASP A 108 19.78 -12.28 -1.69
CA ASP A 108 20.32 -12.96 -2.87
C ASP A 108 19.49 -12.76 -4.15
N ARG A 109 18.25 -12.29 -4.03
CA ARG A 109 17.32 -12.03 -5.14
C ARG A 109 16.21 -11.08 -4.71
N ILE A 110 15.50 -10.54 -5.70
CA ILE A 110 14.22 -9.86 -5.50
C ILE A 110 13.11 -10.90 -5.54
N VAL A 111 12.11 -10.79 -4.67
CA VAL A 111 10.93 -11.67 -4.67
C VAL A 111 9.70 -10.83 -5.01
N VAL A 112 8.87 -11.30 -5.94
CA VAL A 112 7.59 -10.66 -6.27
C VAL A 112 6.45 -11.60 -5.91
N GLN A 113 5.63 -11.21 -4.94
CA GLN A 113 4.39 -11.87 -4.55
C GLN A 113 3.18 -11.19 -5.20
N ARG A 114 2.13 -11.97 -5.45
CA ARG A 114 0.86 -11.50 -6.04
C ARG A 114 -0.32 -11.87 -5.15
N SER A 115 -1.24 -10.93 -4.99
CA SER A 115 -2.56 -11.09 -4.42
C SER A 115 -3.64 -10.78 -5.46
N THR A 116 -4.77 -11.48 -5.39
CA THR A 116 -5.96 -11.27 -6.23
C THR A 116 -7.15 -10.75 -5.43
N ASP A 117 -6.97 -10.56 -4.12
CA ASP A 117 -8.00 -10.26 -3.14
C ASP A 117 -7.60 -9.09 -2.23
N ASN A 118 -6.95 -8.08 -2.82
CA ASN A 118 -6.50 -6.86 -2.15
C ASN A 118 -5.58 -7.11 -0.92
N GLY A 119 -4.68 -8.09 -1.05
CA GLY A 119 -3.70 -8.45 -0.03
C GLY A 119 -4.27 -9.24 1.15
N VAL A 120 -5.48 -9.80 1.01
CA VAL A 120 -6.02 -10.73 2.01
C VAL A 120 -5.21 -12.02 2.02
N THR A 121 -4.89 -12.56 0.83
CA THR A 121 -4.00 -13.69 0.63
C THR A 121 -2.93 -13.39 -0.42
N TRP A 122 -1.81 -14.10 -0.33
CA TRP A 122 -0.65 -13.95 -1.20
C TRP A 122 -0.17 -15.32 -1.67
N ASN A 123 0.33 -15.40 -2.89
CA ASN A 123 1.13 -16.56 -3.30
C ASN A 123 2.53 -16.52 -2.67
N ASP A 124 3.31 -17.59 -2.83
CA ASP A 124 4.66 -17.69 -2.26
C ASP A 124 5.69 -16.74 -2.93
N GLY A 125 5.35 -16.22 -4.11
CA GLY A 125 6.19 -15.34 -4.91
C GLY A 125 7.14 -16.05 -5.86
N ALA A 126 7.77 -15.26 -6.73
CA ALA A 126 8.80 -15.71 -7.66
C ALA A 126 10.07 -14.90 -7.44
N GLY A 127 11.23 -15.58 -7.44
CA GLY A 127 12.54 -14.94 -7.30
C GLY A 127 13.11 -14.48 -8.64
N ILE A 128 13.69 -13.28 -8.68
CA ILE A 128 14.27 -12.63 -9.86
C ILE A 128 15.69 -12.16 -9.53
N GLY A 129 16.61 -12.30 -10.49
CA GLY A 129 17.95 -11.71 -10.37
C GLY A 129 18.92 -12.49 -9.48
N TYR A 130 18.64 -13.76 -9.16
CA TYR A 130 19.58 -14.59 -8.41
C TYR A 130 20.91 -14.75 -9.17
N GLN A 131 21.96 -14.08 -8.68
CA GLN A 131 23.29 -14.10 -9.26
C GLN A 131 24.36 -14.11 -8.18
N TYR A 132 24.74 -15.31 -7.72
CA TYR A 132 25.82 -15.46 -6.75
C TYR A 132 27.14 -14.86 -7.25
N PRO A 133 27.89 -14.09 -6.43
CA PRO A 133 27.66 -13.74 -5.02
C PRO A 133 27.09 -12.32 -4.79
N LYS A 134 26.26 -11.80 -5.70
CA LYS A 134 25.75 -10.43 -5.63
C LYS A 134 24.57 -10.29 -4.68
N ASN A 135 24.57 -9.20 -3.92
CA ASN A 135 23.41 -8.74 -3.19
C ASN A 135 22.51 -7.95 -4.15
N GLN A 136 21.22 -8.28 -4.18
CA GLN A 136 20.21 -7.53 -4.92
C GLN A 136 19.58 -6.52 -3.97
N ASP A 137 19.67 -5.26 -4.33
CA ASP A 137 19.12 -4.10 -3.62
C ASP A 137 19.22 -2.92 -4.61
N LYS A 138 18.16 -2.19 -4.97
CA LYS A 138 16.76 -2.14 -4.54
C LYS A 138 15.85 -2.40 -5.73
N GLU A 139 14.67 -2.95 -5.53
CA GLU A 139 13.68 -3.11 -6.59
C GLU A 139 12.66 -1.97 -6.68
N TRP A 140 12.09 -1.83 -7.87
CA TRP A 140 10.89 -1.06 -8.10
C TRP A 140 10.10 -1.73 -9.23
N MET A 141 8.79 -1.52 -9.26
CA MET A 141 7.93 -2.09 -10.28
C MET A 141 7.18 -1.00 -11.04
N ALA A 142 6.91 -1.25 -12.32
CA ALA A 142 5.96 -0.49 -13.11
C ALA A 142 4.95 -1.44 -13.77
N VAL A 143 3.72 -0.96 -13.97
CA VAL A 143 2.72 -1.69 -14.76
C VAL A 143 2.34 -0.85 -15.97
N ASP A 144 2.31 -1.47 -17.15
CA ASP A 144 1.76 -0.83 -18.33
C ASP A 144 0.23 -0.80 -18.26
N LEU A 145 -0.35 0.38 -18.08
CA LEU A 145 -1.80 0.60 -18.07
C LEU A 145 -2.31 1.20 -19.39
N SER A 146 -1.44 1.38 -20.39
CA SER A 146 -1.80 1.89 -21.71
C SER A 146 -2.62 0.87 -22.50
N ASP A 147 -3.36 1.34 -23.51
CA ASP A 147 -4.15 0.47 -24.38
C ASP A 147 -3.28 -0.12 -25.50
N THR A 148 -2.34 -0.98 -25.12
CA THR A 148 -1.39 -1.66 -26.03
C THR A 148 -1.43 -3.18 -25.84
N PRO A 149 -0.83 -3.97 -26.73
CA PRO A 149 -0.67 -5.41 -26.51
C PRO A 149 0.15 -5.78 -25.25
N TYR A 150 0.83 -4.82 -24.63
CA TYR A 150 1.63 -5.01 -23.41
C TYR A 150 0.88 -4.60 -22.14
N LYS A 151 -0.39 -4.18 -22.25
CA LYS A 151 -1.23 -3.81 -21.12
C LYS A 151 -1.22 -4.89 -20.03
N ASN A 152 -1.07 -4.45 -18.79
CA ASN A 152 -0.91 -5.24 -17.57
C ASN A 152 0.40 -6.03 -17.46
N ASN A 153 1.38 -5.80 -18.34
CA ASN A 153 2.72 -6.30 -18.08
C ASN A 153 3.33 -5.56 -16.88
N LEU A 154 3.97 -6.35 -16.03
CA LEU A 154 4.78 -5.89 -14.90
C LEU A 154 6.24 -5.81 -15.36
N TYR A 155 6.92 -4.71 -15.03
CA TYR A 155 8.31 -4.40 -15.37
C TYR A 155 9.12 -4.13 -14.10
#